data_AF-A0A2E0R3V9-F1
#
_entry.id   AF-A0A2E0R3V9-F1
#
_cell.length_a   1.000
_cell.length_b   1.000
_cell.length_c   1.000
_cell.angle_alpha   90.00
_cell.angle_beta   90.00
_cell.angle_gamma   90.00
#
_symmetry.space_group_name_H-M   'P 1'
#
loop_
_entity.id
_entity.type
_entity.pdbx_description
1 polymer ?
#
loop_
_entity_poly.entity_id
_entity_poly.type
_entity_poly.pdbx_seq_one_letter_code
_entity_poly.pdbx_strand_id
1 'polypeptide(L)'
;MEAGLEFQKRIGIQILRSFSDLNMNEMKPIFSIDLRKKAQSPLECLRYLYLVNNDENYYRSQNVRPPLGTYNTSINRICQKVERFCLALVAYIQSEDKSGGQHSREVLVDAIELAIYSAAEHVSDIKLIAGSFYQSNSDAKKCKDNKLLLNEVERHKRFVSAMANAIKHTQSRIRLYGIECIHGGIPMKLHGYFIERVENGVIGPSVVFHNTQGKVFSISSLAWEILIFLLLCSRSLKKFLLTKNLISGPVDGPDEYFRRAAASAIALPLFSFDEDHPFSKVTICIASENGGEKIAGNSIYGSIANRWNTACSMQFGDQEWGFQGDSVSTEFSIGYPNKVNLQHWT
;
A
#
# COMPACT_ATOMS: atom_id res chain seq x y z
N MET A 1 -12.63 3.42 -30.22
CA MET A 1 -12.78 4.05 -28.89
C MET A 1 -13.54 3.14 -27.92
N GLU A 2 -14.58 2.43 -28.37
CA GLU A 2 -15.38 1.49 -27.55
C GLU A 2 -14.60 0.31 -26.96
N ALA A 3 -13.64 -0.27 -27.71
CA ALA A 3 -12.83 -1.40 -27.24
C ALA A 3 -11.95 -1.08 -26.01
N GLY A 4 -11.55 0.19 -25.83
CA GLY A 4 -10.77 0.63 -24.67
C GLY A 4 -11.62 0.79 -23.41
N LEU A 5 -12.86 1.27 -23.57
CA LEU A 5 -13.84 1.41 -22.48
C LEU A 5 -14.33 0.05 -21.98
N GLU A 6 -14.52 -0.92 -22.89
CA GLU A 6 -14.92 -2.27 -22.53
C GLU A 6 -13.82 -3.03 -21.76
N PHE A 7 -12.55 -2.83 -22.14
CA PHE A 7 -11.40 -3.37 -21.42
C PHE A 7 -11.25 -2.77 -20.02
N GLN A 8 -11.42 -1.44 -19.88
CA GLN A 8 -11.38 -0.75 -18.58
C GLN A 8 -12.54 -1.12 -17.65
N LYS A 9 -13.77 -1.29 -18.19
CA LYS A 9 -14.92 -1.80 -17.43
C LYS A 9 -14.71 -3.23 -16.96
N ARG A 10 -14.12 -4.10 -17.79
CA ARG A 10 -13.75 -5.48 -17.39
C ARG A 10 -12.71 -5.49 -16.28
N ILE A 11 -11.70 -4.62 -16.32
CA ILE A 11 -10.71 -4.47 -15.24
C ILE A 11 -11.37 -3.98 -13.94
N GLY A 12 -12.20 -2.93 -13.99
CA GLY A 12 -12.88 -2.38 -12.81
C GLY A 12 -13.83 -3.37 -12.13
N ILE A 13 -14.64 -4.10 -12.91
CA ILE A 13 -15.57 -5.12 -12.37
C ILE A 13 -14.81 -6.32 -11.79
N GLN A 14 -13.67 -6.70 -12.37
CA GLN A 14 -12.85 -7.82 -11.90
C GLN A 14 -11.98 -7.46 -10.67
N ILE A 15 -11.64 -6.18 -10.49
CA ILE A 15 -11.05 -5.66 -9.25
C ILE A 15 -12.03 -5.87 -8.08
N LEU A 16 -13.31 -5.56 -8.27
CA LEU A 16 -14.35 -5.59 -7.23
C LEU A 16 -14.86 -7.00 -6.86
N ARG A 17 -15.12 -7.88 -7.84
CA ARG A 17 -15.54 -9.28 -7.55
C ARG A 17 -14.46 -10.09 -6.82
N SER A 18 -13.20 -9.65 -6.87
CA SER A 18 -12.11 -10.31 -6.13
C SER A 18 -11.94 -9.86 -4.68
N PHE A 19 -12.68 -8.85 -4.22
CA PHE A 19 -12.76 -8.54 -2.78
C PHE A 19 -13.67 -9.52 -2.03
N SER A 20 -14.65 -10.13 -2.71
CA SER A 20 -15.57 -11.12 -2.12
C SER A 20 -15.13 -12.58 -2.26
N ASP A 21 -14.22 -12.91 -3.18
CA ASP A 21 -13.96 -14.30 -3.61
C ASP A 21 -12.65 -14.89 -3.07
N LEU A 22 -12.21 -14.49 -1.88
CA LEU A 22 -11.21 -15.25 -1.12
C LEU A 22 -11.94 -16.39 -0.40
N ASN A 23 -11.68 -17.63 -0.84
CA ASN A 23 -12.15 -18.87 -0.22
C ASN A 23 -12.10 -18.80 1.32
N MET A 24 -13.27 -18.83 1.97
CA MET A 24 -13.45 -18.73 3.43
C MET A 24 -12.84 -19.89 4.26
N ASN A 25 -12.06 -20.79 3.64
CA ASN A 25 -11.41 -21.92 4.29
C ASN A 25 -9.88 -21.81 4.39
N GLU A 26 -9.26 -20.75 3.90
CA GLU A 26 -7.83 -20.50 4.14
C GLU A 26 -7.66 -19.62 5.38
N MET A 27 -6.89 -20.10 6.37
CA MET A 27 -6.52 -19.30 7.54
C MET A 27 -5.87 -17.99 7.08
N LYS A 28 -6.42 -16.87 7.56
CA LYS A 28 -5.93 -15.52 7.30
C LYS A 28 -4.42 -15.41 7.58
N PRO A 29 -3.60 -15.03 6.58
CA PRO A 29 -2.15 -14.85 6.73
C PRO A 29 -1.76 -14.03 7.96
N ILE A 30 -0.88 -14.57 8.81
CA ILE A 30 -0.31 -13.84 9.96
C ILE A 30 1.10 -13.38 9.62
N PHE A 31 1.43 -12.12 9.91
CA PHE A 31 2.78 -11.56 9.81
C PHE A 31 3.19 -10.94 11.14
N SER A 32 4.39 -11.25 11.62
CA SER A 32 4.96 -10.68 12.85
C SER A 32 5.99 -9.63 12.48
N ILE A 33 5.78 -8.40 12.93
CA ILE A 33 6.69 -7.28 12.72
C ILE A 33 7.25 -6.89 14.08
N ASP A 34 8.55 -7.09 14.24
CA ASP A 34 9.26 -6.73 15.46
C ASP A 34 10.00 -5.40 15.27
N LEU A 35 9.59 -4.41 16.04
CA LEU A 35 10.10 -3.04 15.99
C LEU A 35 11.37 -2.83 16.82
N ARG A 36 11.88 -3.87 17.50
CA ARG A 36 13.11 -3.80 18.28
C ARG A 36 14.34 -3.66 17.40
N LYS A 37 15.40 -3.05 17.93
CA LYS A 37 16.70 -2.97 17.24
C LYS A 37 17.22 -4.39 16.99
N LYS A 38 17.80 -4.61 15.80
CA LYS A 38 18.35 -5.92 15.36
C LYS A 38 17.32 -7.07 15.26
N ALA A 39 16.03 -6.79 15.35
CA ALA A 39 15.01 -7.80 15.10
C ALA A 39 15.10 -8.36 13.67
N GLN A 40 14.68 -9.60 13.50
CA GLN A 40 14.63 -10.25 12.18
C GLN A 40 13.63 -9.54 11.27
N SER A 41 13.98 -9.43 9.98
CA SER A 41 13.06 -8.86 8.99
C SER A 41 11.76 -9.68 8.90
N PRO A 42 10.58 -9.02 8.86
CA PRO A 42 9.31 -9.69 8.59
C PRO A 42 9.17 -10.11 7.11
N LEU A 43 10.07 -9.65 6.23
CA LEU A 43 10.11 -10.01 4.83
C LEU A 43 10.71 -11.41 4.68
N GLU A 44 9.84 -12.42 4.68
CA GLU A 44 10.24 -13.81 4.78
C GLU A 44 11.18 -14.35 3.67
N CYS A 45 11.19 -13.74 2.48
CA CYS A 45 12.12 -14.15 1.41
C CYS A 45 13.55 -13.66 1.65
N LEU A 46 13.75 -12.62 2.47
CA LEU A 46 15.04 -11.96 2.59
C LEU A 46 16.12 -12.96 3.03
N ARG A 47 15.84 -13.77 4.05
CA ARG A 47 16.73 -14.87 4.49
C ARG A 47 17.12 -15.81 3.37
N TYR A 48 16.22 -16.12 2.44
CA TYR A 48 16.52 -17.07 1.35
C TYR A 48 17.33 -16.40 0.26
N LEU A 49 17.10 -15.10 -0.01
CA LEU A 49 17.90 -14.33 -0.95
C LEU A 49 19.36 -14.19 -0.51
N TYR A 50 19.63 -14.12 0.80
CA TYR A 50 21.00 -14.16 1.34
C TYR A 50 21.73 -15.49 1.07
N LEU A 51 20.96 -16.57 0.93
CA LEU A 51 21.49 -17.92 0.75
C LEU A 51 21.57 -18.33 -0.73
N VAL A 52 21.07 -17.51 -1.65
CA VAL A 52 21.13 -17.82 -3.09
C VAL A 52 22.59 -17.86 -3.53
N ASN A 53 23.01 -19.01 -4.06
CA ASN A 53 24.31 -19.13 -4.70
C ASN A 53 24.35 -18.31 -6.00
N ASN A 54 25.16 -17.25 -6.00
CA ASN A 54 25.30 -16.32 -7.12
C ASN A 54 26.16 -16.88 -8.28
N ASP A 55 26.74 -18.06 -8.16
CA ASP A 55 27.46 -18.69 -9.26
C ASP A 55 26.56 -19.69 -10.04
N GLU A 56 25.41 -20.06 -9.48
CA GLU A 56 24.45 -21.01 -10.07
C GLU A 56 23.20 -20.33 -10.66
N ASN A 57 23.21 -18.99 -10.76
CA ASN A 57 22.14 -18.19 -11.34
C ASN A 57 22.62 -17.41 -12.58
N TYR A 58 21.67 -16.94 -13.39
CA TYR A 58 21.92 -16.40 -14.73
C TYR A 58 21.92 -14.86 -14.77
N TYR A 59 22.02 -14.17 -13.63
CA TYR A 59 21.97 -12.70 -13.58
C TYR A 59 23.13 -12.05 -14.36
N ARG A 60 24.33 -12.66 -14.33
CA ARG A 60 25.51 -12.16 -15.07
C ARG A 60 25.29 -12.24 -16.57
N SER A 61 24.82 -13.38 -17.08
CA SER A 61 24.51 -13.56 -18.49
C SER A 61 23.37 -12.66 -18.99
N GLN A 62 22.50 -12.22 -18.08
CA GLN A 62 21.40 -11.29 -18.39
C GLN A 62 21.77 -9.81 -18.18
N ASN A 63 22.99 -9.50 -17.72
CA ASN A 63 23.44 -8.15 -17.38
C ASN A 63 22.51 -7.42 -16.40
N VAL A 64 22.04 -8.15 -15.38
CA VAL A 64 21.16 -7.61 -14.33
C VAL A 64 21.83 -7.71 -12.96
N ARG A 65 21.33 -6.97 -11.98
CA ARG A 65 21.84 -7.03 -10.59
C ARG A 65 21.52 -8.39 -9.95
N PRO A 66 22.37 -8.91 -9.03
CA PRO A 66 22.05 -10.11 -8.26
C PRO A 66 20.69 -10.03 -7.55
N PRO A 67 19.99 -11.16 -7.36
CA PRO A 67 18.66 -11.20 -6.72
C PRO A 67 18.52 -10.40 -5.43
N LEU A 68 19.44 -10.61 -4.48
CA LEU A 68 19.45 -9.89 -3.20
C LEU A 68 19.62 -8.38 -3.39
N GLY A 69 20.53 -7.98 -4.28
CA GLY A 69 20.78 -6.56 -4.55
C GLY A 69 19.56 -5.87 -5.17
N THR A 70 18.86 -6.55 -6.09
CA THR A 70 17.60 -6.07 -6.68
C THR A 70 16.54 -5.92 -5.59
N TYR A 71 16.34 -6.95 -4.75
CA TYR A 71 15.34 -6.92 -3.69
C TYR A 71 15.60 -5.83 -2.66
N ASN A 72 16.83 -5.72 -2.13
CA ASN A 72 17.19 -4.72 -1.13
C ASN A 72 17.02 -3.29 -1.65
N THR A 73 17.35 -3.05 -2.93
CA THR A 73 17.15 -1.72 -3.54
C THR A 73 15.68 -1.38 -3.63
N SER A 74 14.87 -2.34 -4.07
CA SER A 74 13.43 -2.18 -4.20
C SER A 74 12.77 -1.91 -2.86
N ILE A 75 13.03 -2.76 -1.86
CA ILE A 75 12.48 -2.62 -0.50
C ILE A 75 12.93 -1.31 0.15
N ASN A 76 14.22 -0.96 0.08
CA ASN A 76 14.72 0.29 0.65
C ASN A 76 13.98 1.48 0.04
N ARG A 77 13.90 1.55 -1.29
CA ARG A 77 13.22 2.64 -1.99
C ARG A 77 11.76 2.75 -1.57
N ILE A 78 11.01 1.65 -1.57
CA ILE A 78 9.58 1.66 -1.23
C ILE A 78 9.39 2.07 0.23
N CYS A 79 10.13 1.47 1.16
CA CYS A 79 10.00 1.74 2.58
C CYS A 79 10.35 3.19 2.92
N GLN A 80 11.39 3.77 2.31
CA GLN A 80 11.69 5.19 2.46
C GLN A 80 10.57 6.09 1.94
N LYS A 81 9.93 5.75 0.81
CA LYS A 81 8.80 6.52 0.30
C LYS A 81 7.56 6.38 1.18
N VAL A 82 7.27 5.20 1.70
CA VAL A 82 6.17 4.96 2.66
C VAL A 82 6.42 5.70 3.97
N GLU A 83 7.66 5.68 4.50
CA GLU A 83 8.04 6.43 5.68
C GLU A 83 7.82 7.94 5.46
N ARG A 84 8.34 8.50 4.35
CA ARG A 84 8.12 9.91 3.99
C ARG A 84 6.64 10.25 3.83
N PHE A 85 5.87 9.36 3.22
CA PHE A 85 4.42 9.49 3.10
C PHE A 85 3.74 9.57 4.47
N CYS A 86 4.02 8.63 5.37
CA CYS A 86 3.45 8.64 6.73
C CYS A 86 3.82 9.92 7.47
N LEU A 87 5.09 10.36 7.41
CA LEU A 87 5.55 11.59 8.03
C LEU A 87 4.88 12.84 7.44
N ALA A 88 4.69 12.89 6.11
CA ALA A 88 3.97 13.97 5.45
C ALA A 88 2.49 14.02 5.87
N LEU A 89 1.85 12.86 6.06
CA LEU A 89 0.47 12.81 6.56
C LEU A 89 0.38 13.34 7.99
N VAL A 90 1.31 12.95 8.87
CA VAL A 90 1.34 13.48 10.24
C VAL A 90 1.55 14.99 10.23
N ALA A 91 2.49 15.50 9.45
CA ALA A 91 2.73 16.93 9.32
C ALA A 91 1.50 17.66 8.76
N TYR A 92 0.80 17.07 7.79
CA TYR A 92 -0.44 17.61 7.23
C TYR A 92 -1.53 17.72 8.30
N ILE A 93 -1.81 16.64 9.03
CA ILE A 93 -2.77 16.60 10.15
C ILE A 93 -2.45 17.69 11.19
N GLN A 94 -1.19 17.83 11.57
CA GLN A 94 -0.75 18.81 12.57
C GLN A 94 -0.71 20.26 12.06
N SER A 95 -0.76 20.45 10.74
CA SER A 95 -0.66 21.77 10.11
C SER A 95 -2.01 22.39 9.79
N GLU A 96 -3.12 21.63 9.77
CA GLU A 96 -4.45 22.19 9.50
C GLU A 96 -4.89 23.24 10.54
N ASP A 97 -4.34 23.19 11.75
CA ASP A 97 -4.53 24.24 12.77
C ASP A 97 -3.80 25.56 12.44
N LYS A 98 -3.03 25.61 11.35
CA LYS A 98 -2.14 26.72 10.97
C LYS A 98 -2.32 27.10 9.51
N SER A 99 -2.06 28.37 9.16
CA SER A 99 -2.23 28.96 7.82
C SER A 99 -1.34 28.40 6.69
N GLY A 100 -0.63 27.29 6.92
CA GLY A 100 0.30 26.64 5.96
C GLY A 100 -0.28 25.45 5.16
N GLY A 101 -1.59 25.20 5.24
CA GLY A 101 -2.20 23.95 4.77
C GLY A 101 -1.96 23.57 3.30
N GLN A 102 -1.84 24.53 2.38
CA GLN A 102 -1.69 24.25 0.94
C GLN A 102 -0.35 23.56 0.60
N HIS A 103 0.77 24.05 1.16
CA HIS A 103 2.08 23.45 0.89
C HIS A 103 2.17 22.03 1.48
N SER A 104 1.67 21.84 2.70
CA SER A 104 1.62 20.52 3.35
C SER A 104 0.79 19.52 2.53
N ARG A 105 -0.30 19.98 1.91
CA ARG A 105 -1.16 19.17 1.05
C ARG A 105 -0.44 18.68 -0.21
N GLU A 106 0.28 19.56 -0.90
CA GLU A 106 1.06 19.20 -2.09
C GLU A 106 2.17 18.19 -1.75
N VAL A 107 2.89 18.44 -0.66
CA VAL A 107 3.95 17.53 -0.17
C VAL A 107 3.39 16.14 0.17
N LEU A 108 2.20 16.07 0.77
CA LEU A 108 1.52 14.81 1.06
C LEU A 108 1.14 14.07 -0.23
N VAL A 109 0.51 14.75 -1.19
CA VAL A 109 0.11 14.14 -2.47
C VAL A 109 1.34 13.59 -3.21
N ASP A 110 2.42 14.37 -3.31
CA ASP A 110 3.67 13.93 -3.93
C ASP A 110 4.25 12.69 -3.24
N ALA A 111 4.22 12.66 -1.90
CA ALA A 111 4.72 11.53 -1.13
C ALA A 111 3.88 10.26 -1.36
N ILE A 112 2.55 10.39 -1.46
CA ILE A 112 1.64 9.30 -1.81
C ILE A 112 1.96 8.75 -3.20
N GLU A 113 2.07 9.61 -4.21
CA GLU A 113 2.34 9.19 -5.58
C GLU A 113 3.69 8.47 -5.70
N LEU A 114 4.74 9.00 -5.07
CA LEU A 114 6.06 8.37 -5.05
C LEU A 114 6.06 6.99 -4.38
N ALA A 115 5.26 6.80 -3.32
CA ALA A 115 5.11 5.51 -2.66
C ALA A 115 4.40 4.50 -3.56
N ILE A 116 3.31 4.91 -4.21
CA ILE A 116 2.56 4.08 -5.17
C ILE A 116 3.45 3.67 -6.35
N TYR A 117 4.16 4.61 -6.98
CA TYR A 117 5.03 4.30 -8.11
C TYR A 117 6.15 3.34 -7.73
N SER A 118 6.78 3.56 -6.58
CA SER A 118 7.84 2.67 -6.10
C SER A 118 7.30 1.26 -5.82
N ALA A 119 6.10 1.16 -5.24
CA ALA A 119 5.45 -0.13 -5.00
C ALA A 119 5.02 -0.84 -6.31
N ALA A 120 4.59 -0.09 -7.33
CA ALA A 120 4.29 -0.64 -8.65
C ALA A 120 5.57 -1.15 -9.37
N GLU A 121 6.70 -0.45 -9.24
CA GLU A 121 8.00 -0.88 -9.76
C GLU A 121 8.48 -2.20 -9.12
N HIS A 122 8.16 -2.44 -7.84
CA HIS A 122 8.53 -3.68 -7.12
C HIS A 122 8.13 -4.96 -7.85
N VAL A 123 6.99 -4.93 -8.54
CA VAL A 123 6.46 -6.06 -9.31
C VAL A 123 7.45 -6.46 -10.41
N SER A 124 8.03 -5.47 -11.08
CA SER A 124 9.04 -5.67 -12.11
C SER A 124 10.34 -6.20 -11.50
N ASP A 125 10.71 -5.74 -10.30
CA ASP A 125 11.88 -6.23 -9.59
C ASP A 125 11.72 -7.71 -9.18
N ILE A 126 10.55 -8.13 -8.70
CA ILE A 126 10.27 -9.55 -8.42
C ILE A 126 10.35 -10.40 -9.69
N LYS A 127 9.81 -9.89 -10.82
CA LYS A 127 9.91 -10.55 -12.12
C LYS A 127 11.37 -10.73 -12.55
N LEU A 128 12.19 -9.71 -12.35
CA LEU A 128 13.63 -9.74 -12.65
C LEU A 128 14.35 -10.77 -11.78
N ILE A 129 14.08 -10.76 -10.47
CA ILE A 129 14.63 -11.73 -9.52
C ILE A 129 14.28 -13.14 -9.96
N ALA A 130 13.01 -13.44 -10.21
CA ALA A 130 12.56 -14.77 -10.61
C ALA A 130 13.14 -15.19 -11.98
N GLY A 131 13.19 -14.27 -12.94
CA GLY A 131 13.75 -14.49 -14.28
C GLY A 131 15.25 -14.83 -14.26
N SER A 132 15.99 -14.31 -13.29
CA SER A 132 17.43 -14.57 -13.15
C SER A 132 17.79 -16.02 -12.81
N PHE A 133 16.81 -16.85 -12.40
CA PHE A 133 16.99 -18.28 -12.14
C PHE A 133 16.85 -19.16 -13.40
N TYR A 134 16.67 -18.55 -14.57
CA TYR A 134 16.51 -19.25 -15.84
C TYR A 134 17.47 -18.68 -16.87
N GLN A 135 18.01 -19.53 -17.74
CA GLN A 135 18.92 -19.09 -18.80
C GLN A 135 18.22 -18.18 -19.82
N SER A 136 16.93 -18.43 -20.09
CA SER A 136 16.13 -17.63 -21.01
C SER A 136 14.75 -17.29 -20.46
N ASN A 137 14.17 -16.20 -20.97
CA ASN A 137 12.77 -15.85 -20.71
C ASN A 137 11.78 -16.92 -21.20
N SER A 138 12.15 -17.72 -22.19
CA SER A 138 11.33 -18.83 -22.69
C SER A 138 11.20 -19.93 -21.62
N ASP A 139 12.30 -20.27 -20.97
CA ASP A 139 12.34 -21.30 -19.93
C ASP A 139 11.58 -20.84 -18.68
N ALA A 140 11.80 -19.58 -18.29
CA ALA A 140 11.05 -18.95 -17.21
C ALA A 140 9.53 -19.01 -17.46
N LYS A 141 9.08 -18.73 -18.69
CA LYS A 141 7.66 -18.77 -19.07
C LYS A 141 7.08 -20.18 -19.09
N LYS A 142 7.89 -21.24 -19.23
CA LYS A 142 7.41 -22.63 -19.21
C LYS A 142 7.31 -23.18 -17.78
N CYS A 143 8.17 -22.71 -16.87
CA CYS A 143 8.23 -23.20 -15.49
C CYS A 143 6.95 -22.91 -14.69
N LYS A 144 6.40 -23.95 -14.03
CA LYS A 144 5.20 -23.89 -13.19
C LYS A 144 5.38 -22.96 -12.00
N ASP A 145 6.51 -23.03 -11.31
CA ASP A 145 6.76 -22.24 -10.10
C ASP A 145 6.86 -20.74 -10.40
N ASN A 146 7.49 -20.39 -11.53
CA ASN A 146 7.55 -19.00 -11.97
C ASN A 146 6.15 -18.48 -12.31
N LYS A 147 5.34 -19.25 -13.04
CA LYS A 147 3.94 -18.87 -13.31
C LYS A 147 3.14 -18.68 -12.03
N LEU A 148 3.32 -19.55 -11.04
CA LEU A 148 2.63 -19.47 -9.75
C LEU A 148 3.02 -18.18 -9.00
N LEU A 149 4.32 -17.89 -8.88
CA LEU A 149 4.80 -16.64 -8.29
C LEU A 149 4.21 -15.42 -8.99
N LEU A 150 4.29 -15.36 -10.32
CA LEU A 150 3.78 -14.22 -11.07
C LEU A 150 2.27 -14.07 -10.88
N ASN A 151 1.51 -15.16 -10.86
CA ASN A 151 0.07 -15.12 -10.59
C ASN A 151 -0.24 -14.62 -9.17
N GLU A 152 0.50 -15.05 -8.15
CA GLU A 152 0.35 -14.55 -6.77
C GLU A 152 0.66 -13.04 -6.70
N VAL A 153 1.79 -12.59 -7.26
CA VAL A 153 2.19 -11.17 -7.31
C VAL A 153 1.16 -10.32 -8.08
N GLU A 154 0.65 -10.82 -9.21
CA GLU A 154 -0.38 -10.13 -10.00
C GLU A 154 -1.69 -9.98 -9.21
N ARG A 155 -2.03 -10.91 -8.31
CA ARG A 155 -3.18 -10.76 -7.38
C ARG A 155 -2.89 -9.70 -6.32
N HIS A 156 -1.70 -9.70 -5.73
CA HIS A 156 -1.34 -8.76 -4.67
C HIS A 156 -1.21 -7.31 -5.17
N LYS A 157 -0.71 -7.12 -6.39
CA LYS A 157 -0.41 -5.78 -6.92
C LYS A 157 -1.63 -5.03 -7.47
N ARG A 158 -2.81 -5.68 -7.60
CA ARG A 158 -3.94 -5.16 -8.40
C ARG A 158 -4.27 -3.71 -8.07
N PHE A 159 -4.39 -3.42 -6.78
CA PHE A 159 -4.71 -2.08 -6.28
C PHE A 159 -3.62 -1.06 -6.63
N VAL A 160 -2.38 -1.31 -6.21
CA VAL A 160 -1.24 -0.40 -6.42
C VAL A 160 -0.97 -0.17 -7.92
N SER A 161 -1.04 -1.22 -8.73
CA SER A 161 -0.84 -1.13 -10.19
C SER A 161 -1.97 -0.37 -10.88
N ALA A 162 -3.22 -0.57 -10.45
CA ALA A 162 -4.35 0.19 -10.99
C ALA A 162 -4.17 1.69 -10.69
N MET A 163 -3.87 2.05 -9.44
CA MET A 163 -3.63 3.44 -9.04
C MET A 163 -2.48 4.08 -9.84
N ALA A 164 -1.32 3.42 -9.90
CA ALA A 164 -0.17 3.92 -10.66
C ALA A 164 -0.50 4.15 -12.14
N ASN A 165 -1.23 3.21 -12.75
CA ASN A 165 -1.63 3.33 -14.15
C ASN A 165 -2.62 4.47 -14.38
N ALA A 166 -3.57 4.70 -13.48
CA ALA A 166 -4.52 5.79 -13.61
C ALA A 166 -3.84 7.16 -13.52
N ILE A 167 -2.99 7.36 -12.50
CA ILE A 167 -2.27 8.62 -12.34
C ILE A 167 -1.36 8.88 -13.56
N LYS A 168 -0.67 7.84 -14.05
CA LYS A 168 0.27 7.94 -15.17
C LYS A 168 -0.39 8.11 -16.54
N HIS A 169 -1.47 7.39 -16.83
CA HIS A 169 -1.99 7.25 -18.20
C HIS A 169 -3.31 7.95 -18.46
N THR A 170 -4.10 8.28 -17.43
CA THR A 170 -5.43 8.90 -17.62
C THR A 170 -5.47 10.37 -17.18
N GLN A 171 -4.31 11.01 -17.02
CA GLN A 171 -4.16 12.36 -16.44
C GLN A 171 -4.90 12.54 -15.10
N SER A 172 -5.19 11.43 -14.42
CA SER A 172 -5.86 11.47 -13.14
C SER A 172 -4.95 12.07 -12.08
N ARG A 173 -5.57 12.63 -11.03
CA ARG A 173 -4.86 13.24 -9.89
C ARG A 173 -5.38 12.64 -8.61
N ILE A 174 -4.47 12.43 -7.65
CA ILE A 174 -4.89 12.15 -6.28
C ILE A 174 -5.39 13.46 -5.68
N ARG A 175 -6.63 13.47 -5.21
CA ARG A 175 -7.21 14.59 -4.47
C ARG A 175 -7.50 14.15 -3.05
N LEU A 176 -7.27 15.06 -2.11
CA LEU A 176 -7.55 14.82 -0.71
C LEU A 176 -9.02 15.07 -0.41
N TYR A 177 -9.53 14.32 0.56
CA TYR A 177 -10.83 14.49 1.16
C TYR A 177 -10.65 14.59 2.67
N GLY A 178 -11.47 15.38 3.33
CA GLY A 178 -11.51 15.43 4.79
C GLY A 178 -12.94 15.49 5.30
N ILE A 179 -13.18 14.87 6.45
CA ILE A 179 -14.43 15.00 7.19
C ILE A 179 -14.13 15.28 8.65
N GLU A 180 -14.68 16.36 9.16
CA GLU A 180 -14.61 16.69 10.59
C GLU A 180 -15.45 15.67 11.36
N CYS A 181 -14.96 15.28 12.54
CA CYS A 181 -15.71 14.41 13.42
C CYS A 181 -15.34 14.62 14.89
N ILE A 182 -16.26 14.23 15.76
CA ILE A 182 -16.06 14.17 17.21
C ILE A 182 -16.25 12.72 17.64
N HIS A 183 -15.26 12.16 18.34
CA HIS A 183 -15.32 10.79 18.85
C HIS A 183 -14.69 10.71 20.24
N GLY A 184 -15.49 10.31 21.24
CA GLY A 184 -15.04 10.31 22.64
C GLY A 184 -14.74 11.71 23.19
N GLY A 185 -15.43 12.74 22.68
CA GLY A 185 -15.20 14.14 23.07
C GLY A 185 -13.98 14.80 22.43
N ILE A 186 -13.25 14.08 21.57
CA ILE A 186 -12.07 14.60 20.86
C ILE A 186 -12.52 15.04 19.46
N PRO A 187 -12.44 16.34 19.12
CA PRO A 187 -12.61 16.80 17.75
C PRO A 187 -11.38 16.46 16.91
N MET A 188 -11.61 16.02 15.67
CA MET A 188 -10.54 15.72 14.71
C MET A 188 -11.08 15.76 13.28
N LYS A 189 -10.20 15.52 12.30
CA LYS A 189 -10.58 15.30 10.91
C LYS A 189 -10.06 13.95 10.44
N LEU A 190 -10.91 13.19 9.73
CA LEU A 190 -10.50 11.97 9.04
C LEU A 190 -10.12 12.30 7.61
N HIS A 191 -8.93 11.89 7.20
CA HIS A 191 -8.37 12.22 5.90
C HIS A 191 -8.44 11.04 4.93
N GLY A 192 -9.10 11.28 3.81
CA GLY A 192 -9.22 10.36 2.70
C GLY A 192 -8.60 10.92 1.43
N TYR A 193 -8.69 10.12 0.38
CA TYR A 193 -8.33 10.54 -0.95
C TYR A 193 -9.27 9.89 -1.97
N PHE A 194 -9.30 10.47 -3.16
CA PHE A 194 -9.93 9.90 -4.33
C PHE A 194 -9.07 10.17 -5.56
N ILE A 195 -9.26 9.35 -6.59
CA ILE A 195 -8.62 9.52 -7.90
C ILE A 195 -9.57 10.36 -8.76
N GLU A 196 -9.23 11.62 -8.96
CA GLU A 196 -9.98 12.53 -9.82
C GLU A 196 -9.84 12.12 -11.30
N ARG A 197 -10.93 12.28 -12.04
CA ARG A 197 -10.97 12.17 -13.49
C ARG A 197 -11.92 13.23 -14.05
N VAL A 198 -11.57 13.72 -15.23
CA VAL A 198 -12.45 14.53 -16.07
C VAL A 198 -13.07 13.62 -17.13
N GLU A 199 -14.40 13.54 -17.17
CA GLU A 199 -15.13 12.76 -18.17
C GLU A 199 -16.37 13.53 -18.60
N ASN A 200 -16.49 13.79 -19.92
CA ASN A 200 -17.59 14.55 -20.52
C ASN A 200 -17.84 15.94 -19.86
N GLY A 201 -16.77 16.66 -19.49
CA GLY A 201 -16.87 17.99 -18.88
C GLY A 201 -17.21 17.99 -17.39
N VAL A 202 -17.30 16.81 -16.76
CA VAL A 202 -17.54 16.65 -15.32
C VAL A 202 -16.25 16.23 -14.62
N ILE A 203 -15.87 16.96 -13.57
CA ILE A 203 -14.78 16.58 -12.67
C ILE A 203 -15.36 15.75 -11.53
N GLY A 204 -14.83 14.55 -11.31
CA GLY A 204 -15.32 13.69 -10.23
C GLY A 204 -14.40 12.52 -9.91
N PRO A 205 -14.77 11.70 -8.91
CA PRO A 205 -14.07 10.45 -8.63
C PRO A 205 -14.14 9.51 -9.85
N SER A 206 -13.00 8.99 -10.26
CA SER A 206 -12.86 8.05 -11.37
C SER A 206 -13.72 6.82 -11.14
N VAL A 207 -14.71 6.58 -11.99
CA VAL A 207 -15.63 5.44 -11.90
C VAL A 207 -14.94 4.06 -11.93
N VAL A 208 -13.70 4.01 -12.42
CA VAL A 208 -12.88 2.79 -12.44
C VAL A 208 -12.46 2.37 -11.03
N PHE A 209 -12.20 3.35 -10.15
CA PHE A 209 -11.82 3.14 -8.76
C PHE A 209 -13.01 3.32 -7.82
N HIS A 210 -13.88 4.25 -8.18
CA HIS A 210 -14.94 4.77 -7.35
C HIS A 210 -16.30 4.39 -7.95
N ASN A 211 -16.63 3.11 -7.84
CA ASN A 211 -17.93 2.59 -8.24
C ASN A 211 -19.07 3.24 -7.42
N THR A 212 -20.31 2.79 -7.61
CA THR A 212 -21.47 3.31 -6.86
C THR A 212 -21.37 3.14 -5.34
N GLN A 213 -20.46 2.29 -4.83
CA GLN A 213 -20.38 1.95 -3.42
C GLN A 213 -19.18 2.57 -2.68
N GLY A 214 -18.16 3.06 -3.40
CA GLY A 214 -17.04 3.74 -2.75
C GLY A 214 -16.51 4.95 -3.49
N LYS A 215 -16.48 6.10 -2.83
CA LYS A 215 -16.07 7.40 -3.39
C LYS A 215 -14.80 7.93 -2.77
N VAL A 216 -14.46 7.46 -1.57
CA VAL A 216 -13.28 7.90 -0.83
C VAL A 216 -12.56 6.69 -0.26
N PHE A 217 -11.22 6.75 -0.27
CA PHE A 217 -10.34 5.80 0.42
C PHE A 217 -9.58 6.47 1.56
N SER A 218 -9.32 5.76 2.64
CA SER A 218 -8.50 6.27 3.73
C SER A 218 -7.02 6.35 3.34
N ILE A 219 -6.40 7.50 3.63
CA ILE A 219 -4.96 7.70 3.41
C ILE A 219 -4.15 6.75 4.31
N SER A 220 -4.54 6.55 5.57
CA SER A 220 -3.80 5.64 6.46
C SER A 220 -3.94 4.18 6.03
N SER A 221 -5.09 3.78 5.51
CA SER A 221 -5.29 2.45 4.93
C SER A 221 -4.34 2.21 3.75
N LEU A 222 -4.09 3.21 2.90
CA LEU A 222 -3.16 3.08 1.77
C LEU A 222 -1.73 2.74 2.21
N ALA A 223 -1.23 3.36 3.29
CA ALA A 223 0.10 3.05 3.81
C ALA A 223 0.21 1.56 4.19
N TRP A 224 -0.80 1.02 4.88
CA TRP A 224 -0.87 -0.39 5.24
C TRP A 224 -1.05 -1.30 4.04
N GLU A 225 -1.85 -0.92 3.03
CA GLU A 225 -2.01 -1.69 1.80
C GLU A 225 -0.66 -1.89 1.10
N ILE A 226 0.18 -0.85 1.04
CA ILE A 226 1.54 -0.96 0.46
C ILE A 226 2.43 -1.89 1.30
N LEU A 227 2.46 -1.73 2.63
CA LEU A 227 3.29 -2.59 3.50
C LEU A 227 2.85 -4.06 3.44
N ILE A 228 1.55 -4.32 3.41
CA ILE A 228 0.98 -5.67 3.30
C ILE A 228 1.27 -6.26 1.92
N PHE A 229 1.20 -5.46 0.86
CA PHE A 229 1.63 -5.86 -0.47
C PHE A 229 3.09 -6.36 -0.46
N LEU A 230 4.01 -5.67 0.23
CA LEU A 230 5.40 -6.12 0.36
C LEU A 230 5.52 -7.45 1.11
N LEU A 231 4.79 -7.60 2.23
CA LEU A 231 4.78 -8.84 3.02
C LEU A 231 4.28 -10.04 2.21
N LEU A 232 3.18 -9.86 1.47
CA LEU A 232 2.59 -10.90 0.63
C LEU A 232 3.50 -11.28 -0.55
N CYS A 233 4.10 -10.28 -1.21
CA CYS A 233 5.09 -10.49 -2.25
C CYS A 233 6.32 -11.23 -1.72
N SER A 234 6.80 -10.85 -0.53
CA SER A 234 7.93 -11.51 0.13
C SER A 234 7.61 -12.98 0.44
N ARG A 235 6.43 -13.28 0.97
CA ARG A 235 6.00 -14.67 1.21
C ARG A 235 5.90 -15.48 -0.09
N SER A 236 5.37 -14.90 -1.15
CA SER A 236 5.26 -15.55 -2.46
C SER A 236 6.64 -15.84 -3.05
N LEU A 237 7.56 -14.86 -2.99
CA LEU A 237 8.93 -15.02 -3.43
C LEU A 237 9.69 -16.07 -2.61
N LYS A 238 9.48 -16.14 -1.29
CA LYS A 238 10.01 -17.22 -0.45
C LYS A 238 9.58 -18.59 -0.97
N LYS A 239 8.28 -18.79 -1.23
CA LYS A 239 7.77 -20.08 -1.73
C LYS A 239 8.48 -20.47 -3.03
N PHE A 240 8.65 -19.50 -3.94
CA PHE A 240 9.41 -19.71 -5.18
C PHE A 240 10.88 -20.07 -4.93
N LEU A 241 11.59 -19.34 -4.07
CA LEU A 241 13.00 -19.59 -3.76
C LEU A 241 13.20 -20.97 -3.14
N LEU A 242 12.26 -21.43 -2.32
CA LEU A 242 12.28 -22.78 -1.74
C LEU A 242 12.14 -23.89 -2.78
N THR A 243 11.62 -23.62 -3.98
CA THR A 243 11.63 -24.60 -5.08
C THR A 243 12.97 -24.64 -5.82
N LYS A 244 13.92 -23.78 -5.46
CA LYS A 244 15.26 -23.74 -6.05
C LYS A 244 16.26 -24.41 -5.10
N ASN A 245 16.99 -25.39 -5.62
CA ASN A 245 18.03 -26.12 -4.88
C ASN A 245 19.34 -25.31 -4.74
N LEU A 246 19.25 -23.99 -4.56
CA LEU A 246 20.39 -23.05 -4.67
C LEU A 246 20.63 -22.28 -3.36
N ILE A 247 20.17 -22.82 -2.23
CA ILE A 247 20.16 -22.16 -0.92
C ILE A 247 21.29 -22.76 -0.06
N SER A 248 22.34 -22.00 0.23
CA SER A 248 23.45 -22.44 1.10
C SER A 248 23.94 -21.32 2.04
N GLY A 249 24.30 -21.69 3.28
CA GLY A 249 24.95 -20.79 4.25
C GLY A 249 24.11 -20.38 5.48
N PRO A 250 24.70 -19.60 6.41
CA PRO A 250 24.00 -19.07 7.58
C PRO A 250 23.17 -17.82 7.26
N VAL A 251 22.08 -17.66 7.99
CA VAL A 251 21.09 -16.58 7.83
C VAL A 251 21.45 -15.42 8.74
N ASP A 252 21.72 -14.24 8.20
CA ASP A 252 21.42 -12.99 8.91
C ASP A 252 21.38 -11.78 8.00
N GLY A 253 20.36 -10.94 8.19
CA GLY A 253 20.15 -9.74 7.42
C GLY A 253 19.14 -8.85 8.14
N PRO A 254 19.60 -7.88 8.97
CA PRO A 254 18.69 -6.93 9.56
C PRO A 254 18.08 -6.06 8.45
N ASP A 255 16.76 -5.93 8.45
CA ASP A 255 16.08 -4.95 7.60
C ASP A 255 15.57 -3.80 8.46
N GLU A 256 16.32 -2.71 8.43
CA GLU A 256 15.95 -1.49 9.12
C GLU A 256 14.84 -0.72 8.39
N TYR A 257 14.76 -0.83 7.07
CA TYR A 257 13.90 0.02 6.25
C TYR A 257 12.43 -0.33 6.41
N PHE A 258 12.08 -1.62 6.29
CA PHE A 258 10.69 -2.04 6.49
C PHE A 258 10.20 -1.72 7.91
N ARG A 259 11.06 -1.94 8.91
CA ARG A 259 10.74 -1.64 10.31
C ARG A 259 10.44 -0.16 10.53
N ARG A 260 11.23 0.74 9.94
CA ARG A 260 11.00 2.19 10.02
C ARG A 260 9.70 2.60 9.33
N ALA A 261 9.42 2.06 8.15
CA ALA A 261 8.17 2.34 7.46
C ALA A 261 6.95 1.86 8.25
N ALA A 262 7.02 0.64 8.83
CA ALA A 262 5.98 0.10 9.69
C ALA A 262 5.82 0.92 10.99
N ALA A 263 6.93 1.36 11.61
CA ALA A 263 6.93 2.25 12.76
C ALA A 263 6.22 3.59 12.47
N SER A 264 6.42 4.15 11.28
CA SER A 264 5.70 5.37 10.87
C SER A 264 4.22 5.10 10.59
N ALA A 265 3.86 3.93 10.04
CA ALA A 265 2.47 3.58 9.76
C ALA A 265 1.64 3.28 11.03
N ILE A 266 2.23 2.70 12.09
CA ILE A 266 1.52 2.48 13.37
C ILE A 266 1.18 3.78 14.12
N ALA A 267 1.86 4.88 13.78
CA ALA A 267 1.59 6.21 14.34
C ALA A 267 0.37 6.89 13.69
N LEU A 268 -0.18 6.30 12.62
CA LEU A 268 -1.35 6.83 11.92
C LEU A 268 -2.66 6.27 12.50
N PRO A 269 -3.76 7.02 12.40
CA PRO A 269 -5.07 6.55 12.81
C PRO A 269 -5.55 5.38 11.94
N LEU A 270 -6.07 4.31 12.54
CA LEU A 270 -6.59 3.18 11.76
C LEU A 270 -8.08 3.30 11.49
N PHE A 271 -8.43 3.58 10.25
CA PHE A 271 -9.82 3.59 9.79
C PHE A 271 -9.86 3.39 8.28
N SER A 272 -11.03 3.00 7.77
CA SER A 272 -11.34 3.00 6.34
C SER A 272 -12.61 3.79 6.06
N PHE A 273 -12.73 4.32 4.85
CA PHE A 273 -13.99 4.86 4.36
C PHE A 273 -14.77 3.70 3.71
N ASP A 274 -14.99 3.79 2.40
CA ASP A 274 -15.80 2.84 1.66
C ASP A 274 -15.08 1.52 1.37
N GLU A 275 -13.77 1.50 1.50
CA GLU A 275 -12.95 0.30 1.35
C GLU A 275 -12.99 -0.61 2.58
N ASP A 276 -12.73 -1.88 2.32
CA ASP A 276 -12.34 -2.82 3.37
C ASP A 276 -10.89 -2.54 3.76
N HIS A 277 -10.66 -2.37 5.06
CA HIS A 277 -9.31 -2.13 5.56
C HIS A 277 -8.37 -3.27 5.14
N PRO A 278 -7.09 -3.01 4.80
CA PRO A 278 -6.13 -4.05 4.39
C PRO A 278 -5.98 -5.21 5.39
N PHE A 279 -6.24 -4.94 6.67
CA PHE A 279 -6.26 -5.93 7.74
C PHE A 279 -7.42 -6.91 7.66
N SER A 280 -8.40 -6.75 6.77
CA SER A 280 -9.36 -7.82 6.46
C SER A 280 -8.67 -9.03 5.81
N LYS A 281 -7.57 -8.81 5.08
CA LYS A 281 -6.84 -9.82 4.31
C LYS A 281 -5.75 -10.52 5.11
N VAL A 282 -5.18 -9.85 6.11
CA VAL A 282 -4.02 -10.33 6.89
C VAL A 282 -4.11 -9.93 8.36
N THR A 283 -3.47 -10.68 9.23
CA THR A 283 -3.29 -10.32 10.64
C THR A 283 -1.85 -9.86 10.85
N ILE A 284 -1.66 -8.67 11.41
CA ILE A 284 -0.36 -8.11 11.73
C ILE A 284 -0.17 -8.15 13.24
N CYS A 285 0.90 -8.80 13.69
CA CYS A 285 1.32 -8.82 15.10
C CYS A 285 2.52 -7.89 15.26
N ILE A 286 2.40 -6.86 16.10
CA ILE A 286 3.47 -5.90 16.36
C ILE A 286 4.15 -6.24 17.68
N ALA A 287 5.47 -6.42 17.67
CA ALA A 287 6.29 -6.53 18.88
C ALA A 287 7.15 -5.28 19.05
N SER A 288 7.28 -4.77 20.28
CA SER A 288 8.05 -3.55 20.61
C SER A 288 8.50 -3.56 22.07
N GLU A 289 9.63 -2.91 22.40
CA GLU A 289 10.18 -2.88 23.78
C GLU A 289 9.25 -2.17 24.78
N ASN A 290 8.36 -1.28 24.32
CA ASN A 290 7.43 -0.53 25.17
C ASN A 290 6.01 -0.52 24.57
N GLY A 291 5.55 -1.64 24.00
CA GLY A 291 4.17 -1.74 23.48
C GLY A 291 3.86 -0.84 22.27
N GLY A 292 4.88 -0.29 21.59
CA GLY A 292 4.72 0.62 20.45
C GLY A 292 4.55 2.10 20.83
N GLU A 293 4.27 2.40 22.11
CA GLU A 293 3.89 3.74 22.58
C GLU A 293 5.00 4.80 22.41
N LYS A 294 6.27 4.42 22.63
CA LYS A 294 7.41 5.34 22.41
C LYS A 294 7.81 5.51 20.94
N ILE A 295 7.33 4.65 20.05
CA ILE A 295 7.71 4.65 18.63
C ILE A 295 6.83 5.62 17.84
N ALA A 296 5.56 5.72 18.20
CA ALA A 296 4.62 6.68 17.62
C ALA A 296 4.73 8.04 18.32
N GLY A 297 5.89 8.71 18.20
CA GLY A 297 6.20 9.99 18.86
C GLY A 297 5.20 11.15 18.63
N ASN A 298 4.13 10.92 17.86
CA ASN A 298 2.96 11.76 17.71
C ASN A 298 1.71 10.98 18.19
N SER A 299 1.06 11.46 19.25
CA SER A 299 -0.13 10.84 19.86
C SER A 299 -1.42 11.12 19.07
N ILE A 300 -1.42 10.84 17.75
CA ILE A 300 -2.62 11.02 16.92
C ILE A 300 -3.70 10.05 17.40
N TYR A 301 -4.89 10.57 17.68
CA TYR A 301 -6.01 9.74 18.12
C TYR A 301 -6.43 8.76 17.02
N GLY A 302 -6.64 7.51 17.40
CA GLY A 302 -6.81 6.36 16.52
C GLY A 302 -5.53 5.58 16.19
N SER A 303 -4.36 6.06 16.62
CA SER A 303 -3.08 5.34 16.45
C SER A 303 -2.89 4.23 17.49
N ILE A 304 -1.80 3.46 17.41
CA ILE A 304 -1.50 2.42 18.40
C ILE A 304 -1.27 2.97 19.82
N ALA A 305 -0.71 4.18 19.90
CA ALA A 305 -0.36 4.85 21.16
C ALA A 305 -1.53 5.65 21.75
N ASN A 306 -2.50 6.06 20.91
CA ASN A 306 -3.68 6.80 21.34
C ASN A 306 -4.90 6.19 20.64
N ARG A 307 -5.36 5.03 21.13
CA ARG A 307 -6.34 4.17 20.45
C ARG A 307 -7.74 4.78 20.44
N TRP A 308 -8.55 4.38 19.46
CA TRP A 308 -9.97 4.69 19.45
C TRP A 308 -10.67 4.20 20.72
N ASN A 309 -11.50 5.05 21.31
CA ASN A 309 -12.42 4.63 22.37
C ASN A 309 -13.47 3.66 21.81
N THR A 310 -13.58 2.47 22.38
CA THR A 310 -14.51 1.42 21.92
C THR A 310 -15.96 1.64 22.35
N ALA A 311 -16.21 2.53 23.32
CA ALA A 311 -17.52 2.78 23.89
C ALA A 311 -18.22 4.03 23.32
N CYS A 312 -17.61 4.70 22.34
CA CYS A 312 -18.12 5.95 21.80
C CYS A 312 -18.63 5.80 20.37
N SER A 313 -19.65 6.58 20.02
CA SER A 313 -20.08 6.78 18.65
C SER A 313 -19.38 8.00 18.04
N MET A 314 -19.15 7.97 16.73
CA MET A 314 -18.58 9.09 15.98
C MET A 314 -19.70 10.02 15.50
N GLN A 315 -19.51 11.32 15.68
CA GLN A 315 -20.36 12.38 15.13
C GLN A 315 -19.60 13.05 13.99
N PHE A 316 -20.25 13.24 12.83
CA PHE A 316 -19.63 13.85 11.66
C PHE A 316 -20.08 15.30 11.50
N GLY A 317 -19.14 16.16 11.10
CA GLY A 317 -19.36 17.58 10.81
C GLY A 317 -19.10 17.89 9.35
N ASP A 318 -18.44 19.03 9.12
CA ASP A 318 -18.20 19.54 7.78
C ASP A 318 -17.22 18.68 6.98
N GLN A 319 -17.35 18.77 5.67
CA GLN A 319 -16.55 18.00 4.71
C GLN A 319 -15.79 18.93 3.79
N GLU A 320 -14.55 18.57 3.52
CA GLU A 320 -13.67 19.29 2.60
C GLU A 320 -13.31 18.40 1.41
N TRP A 321 -13.56 18.93 0.22
CA TRP A 321 -13.24 18.27 -1.03
C TRP A 321 -12.09 18.98 -1.73
N GLY A 322 -11.06 18.21 -2.05
CA GLY A 322 -9.87 18.71 -2.70
C GLY A 322 -9.98 18.96 -4.21
N PHE A 323 -11.19 19.10 -4.77
CA PHE A 323 -11.35 19.36 -6.21
C PHE A 323 -10.62 20.64 -6.65
N GLN A 324 -10.14 20.65 -7.89
CA GLN A 324 -9.54 21.83 -8.49
C GLN A 324 -10.22 22.12 -9.83
N GLY A 325 -10.74 23.33 -9.97
CA GLY A 325 -11.30 23.79 -11.25
C GLY A 325 -10.21 23.99 -12.30
N ASP A 326 -10.57 23.71 -13.55
CA ASP A 326 -9.73 23.87 -14.74
C ASP A 326 -10.25 24.99 -15.68
N SER A 327 -11.24 25.77 -15.23
CA SER A 327 -11.93 26.83 -15.97
C SER A 327 -12.69 26.36 -17.22
N VAL A 328 -12.75 25.05 -17.49
CA VAL A 328 -13.39 24.47 -18.69
C VAL A 328 -14.50 23.51 -18.31
N SER A 329 -14.31 22.71 -17.27
CA SER A 329 -15.27 21.77 -16.75
C SER A 329 -16.48 22.50 -16.19
N THR A 330 -17.67 21.99 -16.52
CA THR A 330 -18.94 22.66 -16.24
C THR A 330 -19.53 22.26 -14.90
N GLU A 331 -19.16 21.07 -14.39
CA GLU A 331 -19.77 20.50 -13.19
C GLU A 331 -18.76 19.69 -12.35
N PHE A 332 -19.02 19.62 -11.05
CA PHE A 332 -18.35 18.72 -10.12
C PHE A 332 -19.30 17.61 -9.66
N SER A 333 -18.91 16.36 -9.87
CA SER A 333 -19.60 15.21 -9.28
C SER A 333 -19.00 14.90 -7.92
N ILE A 334 -19.62 15.44 -6.87
CA ILE A 334 -19.23 15.19 -5.49
C ILE A 334 -19.83 13.86 -5.05
N GLY A 335 -19.00 12.94 -4.55
CA GLY A 335 -19.44 11.63 -4.10
C GLY A 335 -19.15 11.43 -2.63
N TYR A 336 -20.16 11.26 -1.78
CA TYR A 336 -19.95 11.10 -0.34
C TYR A 336 -19.50 9.68 0.03
N PRO A 337 -18.64 9.50 1.05
CA PRO A 337 -18.40 8.19 1.61
C PRO A 337 -19.71 7.65 2.22
N ASN A 338 -20.01 6.39 1.94
CA ASN A 338 -21.18 5.69 2.44
C ASN A 338 -20.96 5.14 3.85
N LYS A 339 -19.69 4.88 4.22
CA LYS A 339 -19.34 4.31 5.51
C LYS A 339 -17.97 4.81 5.99
N VAL A 340 -17.80 4.79 7.31
CA VAL A 340 -16.52 4.97 8.00
C VAL A 340 -16.39 3.84 9.00
N ASN A 341 -15.31 3.07 8.92
CA ASN A 341 -15.05 1.93 9.80
C ASN A 341 -13.77 2.18 10.61
N LEU A 342 -13.89 2.22 11.93
CA LEU A 342 -12.75 2.31 12.83
C LEU A 342 -12.14 0.91 13.03
N GLN A 343 -10.82 0.81 12.98
CA GLN A 343 -10.12 -0.44 13.28
C GLN A 343 -9.41 -0.32 14.62
N HIS A 344 -9.57 -1.32 15.47
CA HIS A 344 -9.05 -1.30 16.83
C HIS A 344 -7.79 -2.16 16.95
N TRP A 345 -6.73 -1.58 17.53
CA TRP A 345 -5.59 -2.36 18.00
C TRP A 345 -6.00 -3.16 19.23
N THR A 346 -5.89 -4.49 19.14
CA THR A 346 -6.17 -5.43 20.23
C THR A 346 -4.91 -5.76 21.00
#